data_AF-A0A966VD58-F1
#
_entry.id   AF-A0A966VD58-F1
#
_cell.length_a   1.000
_cell.length_b   1.000
_cell.length_c   1.000
_cell.angle_alpha   90.00
_cell.angle_beta   90.00
_cell.angle_gamma   90.00
#
_symmetry.space_group_name_H-M   'P 1'
#
loop_
_entity.id
_entity.type
_entity.pdbx_description
1 polymer ?
#
loop_
_entity_poly.entity_id
_entity_poly.type
_entity_poly.pdbx_seq_one_letter_code
_entity_poly.pdbx_strand_id
1 'polypeptide(L)'
;GSNVIDSATEDYLICSISGPPWTTLEFLICAGDSGGGLFLGSELAGINSCIMAEGRSPTATYGEESVHVRLSVHRDWVLTEMTRDE
;
A
#
# COMPACT_ATOMS: atom_id res chain seq x y z
N GLY A 1 -5.45 12.76 7.93
CA GLY A 1 -5.18 11.46 8.56
C GLY A 1 -3.79 11.50 9.14
N SER A 2 -3.50 10.70 10.16
CA SER A 2 -2.14 10.57 10.71
C SER A 2 -1.22 9.69 9.87
N ASN A 3 -1.76 9.09 8.80
CA ASN A 3 -1.03 8.13 8.00
C ASN A 3 -0.07 8.84 7.05
N VAL A 4 1.16 8.38 7.07
CA VAL A 4 2.24 8.86 6.22
C VAL A 4 2.79 7.66 5.46
N ILE A 5 3.14 7.85 4.19
CA ILE A 5 3.96 6.88 3.47
C ILE A 5 5.37 7.03 4.01
N ASP A 6 5.86 6.02 4.72
CA ASP A 6 7.18 6.08 5.35
C ASP A 6 8.30 5.93 4.34
N SER A 7 8.09 5.13 3.30
CA SER A 7 9.05 5.05 2.21
C SER A 7 8.41 4.68 0.88
N ALA A 8 9.07 5.10 -0.20
CA ALA A 8 8.79 4.65 -1.55
C ALA A 8 10.06 4.01 -2.10
N THR A 9 9.94 2.75 -2.50
CA THR A 9 10.95 2.05 -3.28
C THR A 9 10.61 2.17 -4.77
N GLU A 10 11.34 1.45 -5.63
CA GLU A 10 11.07 1.43 -7.07
C GLU A 10 9.64 0.93 -7.34
N ASP A 11 9.31 -0.26 -6.84
CA ASP A 11 8.03 -0.93 -7.13
C ASP A 11 6.99 -0.78 -6.02
N TYR A 12 7.37 -0.34 -4.81
CA TYR A 12 6.48 -0.37 -3.65
C TYR A 12 6.39 0.95 -2.91
N LEU A 13 5.19 1.24 -2.40
CA LEU A 13 4.93 2.20 -1.34
C LEU A 13 4.79 1.43 -0.03
N ILE A 14 5.52 1.86 0.99
CA ILE A 14 5.54 1.20 2.30
C ILE A 14 4.98 2.19 3.32
N CYS A 15 3.95 1.75 4.04
CA CYS A 15 3.34 2.47 5.13
C CYS A 15 3.54 1.66 6.41
N SER A 16 4.29 2.20 7.35
CA SER A 16 4.37 1.71 8.71
C SER A 16 3.36 2.47 9.56
N ILE A 17 2.87 1.79 10.60
CA ILE A 17 2.15 2.49 11.65
C ILE A 17 3.18 2.95 12.66
N SER A 18 3.58 4.21 12.55
CA SER A 18 4.41 4.83 13.55
C SER A 18 3.64 4.97 14.87
N GLY A 19 4.36 4.83 15.99
CA GLY A 19 3.79 4.82 17.33
C GLY A 19 2.99 6.08 17.70
N PRO A 20 2.57 6.21 18.97
CA PRO A 20 1.57 7.20 19.38
C PRO A 20 1.88 8.64 18.92
N PRO A 21 0.84 9.44 18.61
CA PRO A 21 -0.58 9.18 18.88
C PRO A 21 -1.23 8.32 17.79
N TRP A 22 -1.85 7.21 18.22
CA TRP A 22 -2.59 6.33 17.33
C TRP A 22 -3.90 6.99 16.88
N THR A 23 -4.28 6.78 15.63
CA THR A 23 -5.61 7.20 15.16
C THR A 23 -6.46 6.00 14.80
N THR A 24 -7.78 6.17 14.86
CA THR A 24 -8.75 5.11 14.60
C THR A 24 -8.82 4.66 13.13
N LEU A 25 -8.03 5.26 12.24
CA LEU A 25 -8.07 5.04 10.79
C LEU A 25 -6.65 4.92 10.22
N GLU A 26 -5.83 4.07 10.81
CA GLU A 26 -4.48 3.81 10.29
C GLU A 26 -4.51 2.98 9.00
N PHE A 27 -3.58 3.25 8.08
CA PHE A 27 -3.45 2.49 6.82
C PHE A 27 -2.82 1.12 7.05
N LEU A 28 -3.53 0.27 7.78
CA LEU A 28 -3.19 -1.14 7.97
C LEU A 28 -4.08 -2.00 7.09
N ILE A 29 -3.49 -2.61 6.08
CA ILE A 29 -4.21 -3.60 5.28
C ILE A 29 -4.28 -4.92 6.05
N CYS A 30 -5.30 -5.72 5.77
CA CYS A 30 -5.54 -7.03 6.36
C CYS A 30 -5.70 -8.10 5.28
N ALA A 31 -5.75 -9.36 5.70
CA ALA A 31 -6.09 -10.46 4.81
C ALA A 31 -7.47 -10.22 4.16
N GLY A 32 -7.51 -10.23 2.83
CA GLY A 32 -8.70 -9.92 2.04
C GLY A 32 -8.66 -8.56 1.34
N ASP A 33 -7.78 -7.65 1.75
CA ASP A 33 -7.65 -6.32 1.12
C ASP A 33 -6.78 -6.33 -0.14
N SER A 34 -6.10 -7.44 -0.43
CA SER A 34 -5.21 -7.59 -1.59
C SER A 34 -5.93 -7.24 -2.90
N GLY A 35 -5.30 -6.41 -3.72
CA GLY A 35 -5.91 -5.87 -4.95
C GLY A 35 -6.73 -4.59 -4.75
N GLY A 36 -7.03 -4.20 -3.50
CA GLY A 36 -7.66 -2.93 -3.18
C GLY A 36 -6.76 -1.72 -3.49
N GLY A 37 -7.37 -0.54 -3.63
CA GLY A 37 -6.64 0.69 -3.97
C GLY A 37 -6.17 1.49 -2.75
N LEU A 38 -4.91 1.95 -2.79
CA LEU A 38 -4.37 2.99 -1.92
C LEU A 38 -4.57 4.36 -2.60
N PHE A 39 -5.28 5.26 -1.92
CA PHE A 39 -5.58 6.60 -2.45
C PHE A 39 -4.85 7.70 -1.68
N LEU A 40 -4.19 8.60 -2.40
CA LEU A 40 -3.63 9.85 -1.88
C LEU A 40 -4.49 11.01 -2.38
N GLY A 41 -5.39 11.48 -1.52
CA GLY A 41 -6.45 12.39 -1.97
C GLY A 41 -7.41 11.67 -2.93
N SER A 42 -7.55 12.19 -4.16
CA SER A 42 -8.38 11.59 -5.21
C SER A 42 -7.59 10.72 -6.19
N GLU A 43 -6.28 10.52 -5.97
CA GLU A 43 -5.41 9.80 -6.89
C GLU A 43 -5.14 8.38 -6.38
N LEU A 44 -5.29 7.38 -7.26
CA LEU A 44 -4.92 6.00 -6.99
C LEU A 44 -3.39 5.88 -7.06
N ALA A 45 -2.75 5.78 -5.90
CA ALA A 45 -1.30 5.80 -5.76
C ALA A 45 -0.69 4.38 -5.75
N GLY A 46 -1.45 3.38 -5.30
CA GLY A 46 -0.95 2.01 -5.27
C GLY A 46 -2.04 0.96 -5.12
N ILE A 47 -1.61 -0.30 -5.17
CA ILE A 47 -2.46 -1.49 -5.04
C ILE A 47 -2.01 -2.29 -3.82
N ASN A 48 -2.93 -2.59 -2.91
CA ASN A 48 -2.67 -3.38 -1.71
C ASN A 48 -2.08 -4.75 -2.07
N SER A 49 -0.92 -5.08 -1.50
CA SER A 49 -0.20 -6.29 -1.85
C SER A 49 -0.05 -7.22 -0.65
N CYS A 50 0.76 -6.83 0.33
CA CYS A 50 1.12 -7.69 1.46
C CYS A 50 1.46 -6.88 2.71
N ILE A 51 1.62 -7.60 3.82
CA ILE A 51 2.05 -7.06 5.11
C ILE A 51 3.41 -7.67 5.40
N MET A 52 4.39 -6.84 5.78
CA MET A 52 5.70 -7.28 6.20
C MET A 52 5.82 -7.23 7.73
N ALA A 53 6.37 -8.30 8.30
CA ALA A 53 6.66 -8.41 9.71
C ALA A 53 8.07 -9.00 9.89
N GLU A 54 8.88 -8.39 10.75
CA GLU A 54 10.23 -8.87 11.03
C GLU A 54 10.20 -10.00 12.07
N GLY A 55 10.84 -11.13 11.76
CA GLY A 55 11.04 -12.24 12.71
C GLY A 55 9.78 -13.03 13.09
N ARG A 56 8.63 -12.78 12.46
CA ARG A 56 7.36 -13.49 12.73
C ARG A 56 6.42 -13.45 11.53
N SER A 57 5.35 -14.24 11.58
CA SER A 57 4.27 -14.15 10.61
C SER A 57 3.49 -12.83 10.75
N PRO A 58 3.10 -12.17 9.64
CA PRO A 58 2.28 -10.97 9.68
C PRO A 58 0.90 -11.23 10.27
N THR A 59 0.40 -10.27 11.04
CA THR A 59 -0.89 -10.37 11.75
C THR A 59 -1.77 -9.13 11.57
N ALA A 60 -1.36 -8.19 10.72
CA ALA A 60 -2.00 -6.89 10.57
C ALA A 60 -2.11 -6.16 11.91
N THR A 61 -0.97 -5.95 12.56
CA THR A 61 -0.90 -5.23 13.85
C THR A 61 0.18 -4.14 13.83
N TYR A 62 0.18 -3.32 14.88
CA TYR A 62 1.17 -2.27 15.10
C TYR A 62 2.61 -2.81 15.03
N GLY A 63 3.50 -2.02 14.43
CA GLY A 63 4.90 -2.40 14.20
C GLY A 63 5.10 -3.33 13.00
N GLU A 64 4.05 -3.59 12.22
CA GLU A 64 4.16 -4.18 10.88
C GLU A 64 4.02 -3.09 9.80
N GLU A 65 4.39 -3.44 8.58
CA GLU A 65 4.37 -2.53 7.44
C GLU A 65 3.38 -3.01 6.38
N SER A 66 2.48 -2.13 5.97
CA SER A 66 1.63 -2.31 4.78
C SER A 66 2.43 -2.01 3.53
N VAL A 67 2.40 -2.93 2.57
CA VAL A 67 3.09 -2.79 1.29
C VAL A 67 2.08 -2.72 0.16
N HIS A 68 2.26 -1.70 -0.68
CA HIS A 68 1.41 -1.43 -1.83
C HIS A 68 2.27 -1.37 -3.09
N VAL A 69 1.85 -2.03 -4.17
CA VAL A 69 2.48 -1.87 -5.48
C VAL A 69 2.30 -0.43 -5.93
N ARG A 70 3.37 0.24 -6.33
CA ARG A 70 3.38 1.63 -6.75
C ARG A 70 2.80 1.74 -8.15
N LEU A 71 1.61 2.33 -8.28
CA LEU A 71 0.92 2.33 -9.58
C LEU A 71 1.63 3.21 -10.61
N SER A 72 2.30 4.28 -10.17
CA SER A 72 2.97 5.23 -11.08
C SER A 72 4.03 4.57 -11.96
N VAL A 73 4.72 3.53 -11.50
CA VAL A 73 5.77 2.86 -12.27
C VAL A 73 5.22 1.86 -13.29
N HIS A 74 4.00 1.37 -13.09
CA HIS A 74 3.33 0.44 -14.00
C HIS A 74 2.31 1.11 -14.93
N ARG A 75 2.16 2.43 -14.86
CA ARG A 75 1.16 3.20 -15.61
C ARG A 75 1.16 2.88 -17.10
N ASP A 76 2.34 2.94 -17.73
CA ASP A 76 2.44 2.79 -19.18
C ASP A 76 2.14 1.35 -19.62
N TRP A 77 2.52 0.36 -18.80
CA TRP A 77 2.16 -1.03 -19.03
C TRP A 77 0.64 -1.21 -18.95
N VAL A 78 -0.01 -0.70 -17.89
CA VAL A 78 -1.48 -0.79 -17.74
C VAL A 78 -2.20 -0.17 -18.93
N LEU A 79 -1.80 1.04 -19.35
CA LEU A 79 -2.39 1.70 -20.51
C LEU A 79 -2.19 0.91 -21.80
N THR A 80 -1.01 0.30 -21.97
CA THR A 80 -0.74 -0.56 -23.12
C THR A 80 -1.71 -1.74 -23.15
N GLU A 81 -1.88 -2.47 -22.04
CA GLU A 81 -2.82 -3.60 -21.99
C GLU A 81 -4.27 -3.19 -22.21
N MET A 82 -4.71 -2.03 -21.68
CA MET A 82 -6.08 -1.55 -21.89
C MET A 82 -6.39 -1.23 -23.36
N THR A 83 -5.39 -0.80 -24.12
CA THR A 83 -5.55 -0.47 -25.55
C THR A 83 -5.33 -1.65 -26.50
N ARG A 84 -4.82 -2.79 -26.00
CA ARG A 84 -4.54 -3.98 -26.84
C ARG A 84 -5.79 -4.74 -27.27
N ASP A 85 -6.89 -4.52 -26.57
CA ASP A 85 -8.18 -5.16 -26.84
C ASP A 85 -9.13 -4.27 -27.70
N GLU A 86 -8.64 -3.13 -28.21
CA GLU A 86 -9.32 -2.25 -29.18
C GLU A 86 -8.84 -2.49 -30.63
#